data_AF-A0A967MAI5-F1
#
_entry.id   AF-A0A967MAI5-F1
#
_cell.length_a   1.000
_cell.length_b   1.000
_cell.length_c   1.000
_cell.angle_alpha   90.00
_cell.angle_beta   90.00
_cell.angle_gamma   90.00
#
_symmetry.space_group_name_H-M   'P 1'
#
loop_
_entity.id
_entity.type
_entity.pdbx_description
1 polymer ?
#
loop_
_entity_poly.entity_id
_entity_poly.type
_entity_poly.pdbx_seq_one_letter_code
_entity_poly.pdbx_strand_id
1 'polypeptide(L)' 'MTNRRRELALAACLAFVILGHAFDLAGYPLIEPDEGRNAEVMREMAESNDYLLPRLNGFPYLDKPVLYFA' A
#
# COMPACT_ATOMS: atom_id res chain seq x y z
N MET A 1 -21.71 26.75 -17.06
CA MET A 1 -21.88 25.39 -16.51
C MET A 1 -21.41 25.41 -15.07
N THR A 2 -22.29 25.10 -14.11
CA THR A 2 -22.10 25.33 -12.67
C THR A 2 -20.99 24.45 -12.07
N ASN A 3 -20.14 25.03 -11.22
CA ASN A 3 -19.01 24.35 -10.55
C ASN A 3 -19.39 22.99 -9.94
N ARG A 4 -20.62 22.86 -9.43
CA ARG A 4 -21.16 21.62 -8.85
C ARG A 4 -21.17 20.42 -9.80
N ARG A 5 -21.47 20.59 -11.10
CA ARG A 5 -21.44 19.46 -12.05
C ARG A 5 -20.02 18.97 -12.31
N ARG A 6 -19.06 19.90 -12.36
CA ARG A 6 -17.63 19.60 -12.49
C ARG A 6 -17.10 18.88 -11.25
N GLU A 7 -17.44 19.37 -10.07
CA GLU A 7 -17.06 18.74 -8.78
C GLU A 7 -17.60 17.32 -8.66
N LEU A 8 -18.87 17.09 -9.01
CA LEU A 8 -19.45 15.74 -9.01
C LEU A 8 -18.78 14.82 -10.02
N ALA A 9 -18.43 15.33 -11.21
CA ALA A 9 -17.69 14.54 -12.20
C ALA A 9 -16.29 14.15 -11.67
N LEU A 10 -15.57 15.09 -11.06
CA LEU A 10 -14.26 14.81 -10.46
C LEU A 10 -14.36 13.82 -9.30
N ALA A 11 -15.36 13.97 -8.43
CA ALA A 11 -15.61 13.04 -7.33
C ALA A 11 -15.94 11.63 -7.85
N ALA A 12 -16.76 11.52 -8.90
CA ALA A 12 -17.07 10.25 -9.54
C ALA A 12 -15.83 9.60 -10.18
N CYS A 13 -14.98 10.38 -10.86
CA CYS A 13 -13.71 9.88 -11.39
C CYS A 13 -12.78 9.38 -10.27
N LEU A 14 -12.65 10.13 -9.18
CA LEU A 14 -11.84 9.72 -8.03
C LEU A 14 -12.38 8.44 -7.40
N ALA A 15 -13.69 8.37 -7.17
CA ALA A 15 -14.33 7.18 -6.62
C ALA A 15 -14.13 5.96 -7.54
N PHE A 16 -14.24 6.14 -8.85
CA PHE A 16 -14.00 5.06 -9.82
C PHE A 16 -12.56 4.53 -9.74
N VAL A 17 -11.56 5.41 -9.66
CA VAL A 17 -10.15 5.01 -9.52
C VAL A 17 -9.93 4.25 -8.21
N ILE A 18 -10.43 4.79 -7.09
CA ILE A 18 -10.28 4.14 -5.77
C ILE A 18 -10.94 2.77 -5.76
N LEU A 19 -12.19 2.67 -6.22
CA LEU A 19 -12.95 1.41 -6.25
C LEU A 19 -12.31 0.40 -7.21
N GLY A 20 -11.80 0.85 -8.35
CA GLY A 20 -11.09 -0.02 -9.30
C GLY A 20 -9.81 -0.61 -8.71
N HIS A 21 -9.03 0.18 -7.99
CA HIS A 21 -7.82 -0.32 -7.31
C HIS A 21 -8.12 -1.19 -6.09
N ALA A 22 -9.24 -0.96 -5.40
CA ALA A 22 -9.63 -1.75 -4.23
C ALA A 22 -10.40 -3.04 -4.59
N PHE A 23 -10.84 -3.19 -5.85
CA PHE A 23 -11.59 -4.35 -6.29
C PHE A 23 -10.71 -5.60 -6.28
N ASP A 24 -11.15 -6.63 -5.56
CA ASP A 24 -10.51 -7.95 -5.52
C ASP A 24 -9.03 -7.96 -5.08
N LEU A 25 -8.68 -7.08 -4.13
CA LEU A 25 -7.31 -6.92 -3.61
C LEU A 25 -6.69 -8.20 -3.01
N ALA A 26 -7.54 -9.19 -2.67
CA ALA A 26 -7.13 -10.49 -2.14
C ALA A 26 -7.47 -11.66 -3.09
N GLY A 27 -7.82 -11.38 -4.34
CA GLY A 27 -8.20 -12.38 -5.34
C GLY A 27 -7.03 -13.20 -5.87
N TYR A 28 -5.79 -12.75 -5.66
CA TYR A 28 -4.57 -13.44 -6.08
C TYR A 28 -3.49 -13.39 -4.98
N PRO A 29 -2.53 -14.34 -4.97
CA PRO A 29 -1.38 -14.29 -4.05
C PRO A 29 -0.46 -13.10 -4.35
N LEU A 30 0.32 -12.66 -3.36
CA LEU A 30 1.29 -11.58 -3.54
C LEU A 30 2.25 -11.86 -4.70
N ILE A 31 2.44 -10.87 -5.57
CA ILE A 31 3.31 -10.96 -6.74
C ILE A 31 4.77 -10.70 -6.35
N GLU A 32 5.61 -11.67 -6.69
CA GLU A 32 7.05 -11.62 -6.45
C GLU A 32 7.78 -10.68 -7.46
N PRO A 33 8.89 -10.03 -7.04
CA PRO A 33 9.49 -10.08 -5.71
C PRO A 33 8.96 -8.98 -4.77
N ASP A 34 8.13 -8.06 -5.27
CA ASP A 34 7.89 -6.80 -4.58
C ASP A 34 6.82 -6.90 -3.51
N GLU A 35 5.65 -7.44 -3.84
CA GLU A 35 4.52 -7.46 -2.91
C GLU A 35 4.81 -8.34 -1.70
N GLY A 36 5.34 -9.54 -1.92
CA GLY A 36 5.73 -10.48 -0.86
C GLY A 36 6.80 -9.90 0.07
N ARG A 37 7.88 -9.36 -0.52
CA ARG A 37 8.98 -8.75 0.23
C ARG A 37 8.53 -7.57 1.09
N ASN A 38 7.78 -6.63 0.50
CA ASN A 38 7.34 -5.45 1.25
C ASN A 38 6.32 -5.84 2.35
N ALA A 39 5.45 -6.81 2.07
CA ALA A 39 4.51 -7.34 3.06
C ALA A 39 5.24 -8.03 4.23
N GLU A 40 6.28 -8.81 3.96
CA GLU A 40 7.08 -9.46 5.02
C GLU A 40 7.80 -8.43 5.88
N VAL A 41 8.37 -7.38 5.27
CA VAL A 41 8.99 -6.28 6.03
C VAL A 41 7.98 -5.62 6.97
N MET A 42 6.77 -5.31 6.48
CA MET A 42 5.70 -4.75 7.30
C MET A 42 5.27 -5.72 8.41
N ARG A 43 5.19 -7.02 8.10
CA ARG A 43 4.82 -8.07 9.05
C ARG A 43 5.82 -8.15 10.20
N GLU A 44 7.13 -8.14 9.92
CA GLU A 44 8.19 -8.12 10.95
C GLU A 44 8.17 -6.84 11.79
N MET A 45 7.94 -5.68 11.17
CA MET A 45 7.79 -4.41 11.89
C MET A 45 6.59 -4.44 12.84
N ALA A 46 5.45 -4.97 12.40
CA ALA A 46 4.24 -5.11 13.21
C ALA A 46 4.40 -6.13 14.34
N GLU A 47 5.05 -7.26 14.08
CA GLU A 47 5.29 -8.31 15.09
C GLU A 47 6.27 -7.85 16.18
N SER A 48 7.33 -7.13 15.79
CA SER A 48 8.35 -6.64 16.73
C SER A 48 7.98 -5.32 17.41
N ASN A 49 6.99 -4.60 16.88
CA ASN A 49 6.67 -3.21 17.24
C ASN A 49 7.88 -2.24 17.05
N ASP A 50 8.84 -2.60 16.20
CA ASP A 50 9.97 -1.77 15.76
C ASP A 50 9.65 -1.15 14.40
N TYR A 51 9.04 0.04 14.46
CA TYR A 51 8.75 0.86 13.28
C TYR A 51 9.87 1.85 12.93
N LEU A 52 11.10 1.61 13.43
CA LEU A 52 12.27 2.44 13.12
C LEU A 52 13.23 1.73 12.17
N LEU A 53 13.52 0.46 12.42
CA LEU A 53 14.47 -0.33 11.63
C LEU A 53 13.76 -1.48 10.90
N PRO A 54 13.46 -1.33 9.59
CA PRO A 54 12.88 -2.40 8.80
C PRO A 54 13.81 -3.61 8.73
N ARG A 55 13.23 -4.80 8.74
CA ARG A 55 13.93 -6.08 8.61
C ARG A 55 13.26 -6.96 7.56
N LEU A 56 14.07 -7.80 6.93
CA LEU A 56 13.60 -8.85 6.02
C LEU A 56 14.33 -10.15 6.38
N ASN A 57 13.55 -11.15 6.77
CA ASN A 57 14.02 -12.39 7.37
C ASN A 57 14.95 -12.14 8.57
N GLY A 58 14.63 -11.14 9.41
CA GLY A 58 15.39 -10.77 10.60
C GLY A 58 16.65 -9.92 10.37
N PHE A 59 17.07 -9.71 9.12
CA PHE A 59 18.22 -8.86 8.78
C PHE A 59 17.79 -7.43 8.47
N PRO A 60 18.59 -6.39 8.84
CA PRO A 60 18.29 -5.01 8.47
C PRO A 60 18.05 -4.84 6.96
N TYR A 61 16.94 -4.20 6.61
CA TYR A 61 16.53 -3.95 5.22
C TYR A 61 16.37 -2.45 4.96
N LEU A 62 17.46 -1.80 4.51
CA LEU A 62 17.56 -0.33 4.37
C LEU A 62 17.39 0.16 2.93
N ASP A 63 16.60 -0.56 2.12
CA ASP A 63 16.40 -0.26 0.70
C ASP A 63 15.46 0.93 0.48
N LYS A 64 14.47 1.12 1.36
CA LYS A 64 13.47 2.19 1.28
C LYS A 64 13.27 2.87 2.64
N PRO A 65 12.78 4.12 2.66
CA PRO A 65 12.38 4.78 3.90
C PRO A 65 11.28 3.98 4.62
N VAL A 66 11.31 4.03 5.96
CA VAL A 66 10.39 3.25 6.81
C VAL A 66 8.91 3.47 6.49
N LEU A 67 8.52 4.69 6.10
CA LEU A 67 7.15 5.05 5.76
C LEU A 67 6.61 4.27 4.54
N TYR A 68 7.49 3.67 3.73
CA TYR A 68 7.08 2.83 2.63
C TYR A 68 6.51 1.48 3.08
N PHE A 69 6.95 0.98 4.25
CA PHE A 69 6.52 -0.30 4.81
C PHE A 69 5.51 -0.15 5.95
N ALA A 70 5.20 1.09 6.36
CA ALA A 70 4.36 1.41 7.51
C ALA A 70 2.88 1.60 7.14
#